data_AF-A0A2D7YRE6-F1
#
_entry.id   AF-A0A2D7YRE6-F1
#
_cell.length_a   1.000
_cell.length_b   1.000
_cell.length_c   1.000
_cell.angle_alpha   90.00
_cell.angle_beta   90.00
_cell.angle_gamma   90.00
#
_symmetry.space_group_name_H-M   'P 1'
#
loop_
_entity.id
_entity.type
_entity.pdbx_description
1 polymer ?
#
loop_
_entity_poly.entity_id
_entity_poly.type
_entity_poly.pdbx_seq_one_letter_code
_entity_poly.pdbx_strand_id
1 'polypeptide(L)'
;MQIKKLLGNSMWMTLEKVINMGVNLLVTIWLARWLGPEEFGSLSFVLAIVLMVGPVSALGINAIITRELTEQPEREGIIMASAALLRSSGALLGVIAVVGWAMFVPNSLTTDELVVLIG
;
A
#
# COMPACT_ATOMS: atom_id res chain seq x y z
N MET A 1 9.11 -10.65 -35.21
CA MET A 1 7.71 -10.76 -34.71
C MET A 1 7.58 -10.62 -33.18
N GLN A 2 8.65 -10.80 -32.38
CA GLN A 2 8.59 -10.71 -30.91
C GLN A 2 8.54 -9.28 -30.33
N ILE A 3 9.13 -8.29 -31.01
CA ILE A 3 9.20 -6.89 -30.53
C ILE A 3 7.81 -6.24 -30.44
N LYS A 4 6.89 -6.51 -31.38
CA LYS A 4 5.51 -5.98 -31.33
C LYS A 4 4.73 -6.50 -30.11
N LYS A 5 4.99 -7.75 -29.69
CA LYS A 5 4.32 -8.37 -28.54
C LYS A 5 4.87 -7.84 -27.21
N LEU A 6 6.19 -7.65 -27.12
CA LEU A 6 6.85 -6.98 -25.99
C LEU A 6 6.38 -5.52 -25.85
N LEU A 7 6.38 -4.75 -26.95
CA LEU A 7 5.88 -3.38 -26.95
C LEU A 7 4.40 -3.30 -26.56
N GLY A 8 3.57 -4.23 -27.06
CA GLY A 8 2.17 -4.31 -26.69
C GLY A 8 1.97 -4.53 -25.18
N ASN A 9 2.67 -5.50 -24.59
CA ASN A 9 2.58 -5.77 -23.14
C ASN A 9 3.14 -4.62 -22.29
N SER A 10 4.28 -4.05 -22.66
CA SER A 10 4.86 -2.91 -21.93
C SER A 10 4.01 -1.65 -22.04
N MET A 11 3.43 -1.38 -23.22
CA MET A 11 2.46 -0.30 -23.38
C MET A 11 1.22 -0.55 -22.55
N TRP A 12 0.70 -1.79 -22.54
CA TRP A 12 -0.45 -2.16 -21.73
C TRP A 12 -0.21 -1.91 -20.23
N MET A 13 0.89 -2.41 -19.67
CA MET A 13 1.23 -2.20 -18.25
C MET A 13 1.42 -0.72 -17.92
N THR A 14 2.00 0.05 -18.84
CA THR A 14 2.19 1.50 -18.65
C THR A 14 0.86 2.23 -18.67
N LEU A 15 -0.01 1.90 -19.63
CA LEU A 15 -1.34 2.50 -19.76
C LEU A 15 -2.19 2.22 -18.52
N GLU A 16 -2.19 0.98 -18.04
CA GLU A 16 -2.85 0.57 -16.79
C GLU A 16 -2.37 1.41 -15.61
N LYS A 17 -1.06 1.62 -15.48
CA LYS A 17 -0.48 2.41 -14.39
C LYS A 17 -0.89 3.88 -14.47
N VAL A 18 -0.90 4.47 -15.67
CA VAL A 18 -1.34 5.86 -15.90
C VAL A 18 -2.83 6.02 -15.58
N ILE A 19 -3.66 5.07 -16.03
CA ILE A 19 -5.10 5.06 -15.73
C ILE A 19 -5.32 4.96 -14.22
N ASN A 20 -4.66 4.03 -13.53
CA ASN A 20 -4.77 3.87 -12.08
C ASN A 20 -4.34 5.15 -11.34
N MET A 21 -3.28 5.83 -11.78
CA MET A 21 -2.88 7.11 -11.21
C MET A 21 -3.96 8.18 -11.39
N GLY A 22 -4.55 8.27 -12.59
CA GLY A 22 -5.65 9.22 -12.88
C GLY A 22 -6.90 8.92 -12.04
N VAL A 23 -7.29 7.66 -11.93
CA VAL A 23 -8.43 7.22 -11.11
C VAL A 23 -8.18 7.54 -9.63
N ASN A 24 -6.99 7.23 -9.10
CA ASN A 24 -6.65 7.54 -7.72
C ASN A 24 -6.75 9.05 -7.45
N LEU A 25 -6.22 9.89 -8.34
CA LEU A 25 -6.34 11.34 -8.21
C LEU A 25 -7.79 11.81 -8.16
N LEU A 26 -8.63 11.32 -9.08
CA LEU A 26 -10.05 11.67 -9.13
C LEU A 26 -10.79 11.24 -7.85
N VAL A 27 -10.51 10.03 -7.36
CA VAL A 27 -11.08 9.52 -6.11
C VAL A 27 -10.63 10.38 -4.93
N THR A 28 -9.35 10.74 -4.82
CA THR A 28 -8.85 11.60 -3.75
C THR A 28 -9.51 12.99 -3.78
N ILE A 29 -9.63 13.61 -4.95
CA ILE A 29 -10.32 14.91 -5.09
C ILE A 29 -11.79 14.79 -4.70
N TRP A 30 -12.45 13.72 -5.13
CA TRP A 30 -13.85 13.49 -4.81
C TRP A 30 -14.06 13.28 -3.30
N LEU A 31 -13.22 12.48 -2.66
CA LEU A 31 -13.21 12.29 -1.21
C LEU A 31 -12.97 13.61 -0.47
N ALA A 32 -11.99 14.42 -0.89
CA ALA A 32 -11.74 15.72 -0.27
C ALA A 32 -12.97 16.66 -0.34
N ARG A 33 -13.72 16.59 -1.44
CA ARG A 33 -14.94 17.38 -1.61
C ARG A 33 -16.12 16.83 -0.82
N TRP A 34 -16.23 15.51 -0.66
CA TRP A 34 -17.35 14.87 0.06
C TRP A 34 -17.17 14.89 1.57
N LEU A 35 -15.96 14.62 2.07
CA LEU A 35 -15.66 14.58 3.50
C LEU A 35 -15.41 15.99 4.08
N GLY A 36 -15.02 16.96 3.25
CA GLY A 36 -14.58 18.27 3.72
C GLY A 36 -13.19 18.23 4.37
N PRO A 37 -12.64 19.38 4.78
CA PRO A 37 -11.24 19.51 5.17
C PRO A 37 -10.87 18.79 6.47
N GLU A 38 -11.79 18.70 7.44
CA GLU A 38 -11.53 18.10 8.76
C GLU A 38 -11.41 16.57 8.68
N GLU A 39 -12.43 15.92 8.14
CA GLU A 39 -12.47 14.46 7.97
C GLU A 39 -11.42 13.97 6.95
N PHE A 40 -11.14 14.75 5.89
CA PHE A 40 -10.07 14.43 4.94
C PHE A 40 -8.67 14.55 5.58
N GLY A 41 -8.50 15.45 6.56
CA GLY A 41 -7.28 15.56 7.36
C GLY A 41 -7.03 14.29 8.19
N SER A 42 -8.06 13.81 8.87
CA SER A 42 -8.01 12.55 9.64
C SER A 42 -7.69 11.34 8.73
N LEU A 43 -8.36 11.23 7.58
CA LEU A 43 -8.09 10.20 6.58
C LEU A 43 -6.62 10.26 6.11
N SER A 44 -6.13 11.45 5.80
CA SER A 44 -4.75 11.66 5.32
C SER A 44 -3.71 11.27 6.37
N PHE A 45 -3.99 11.53 7.65
CA PHE A 45 -3.12 11.13 8.76
C PHE A 45 -3.01 9.59 8.87
N VAL A 46 -4.15 8.89 8.84
CA VAL A 46 -4.17 7.42 8.86
C VAL A 46 -3.46 6.84 7.64
N LEU A 47 -3.70 7.42 6.45
CA LEU A 47 -3.03 7.00 5.22
C LEU A 47 -1.51 7.17 5.30
N ALA A 48 -1.01 8.26 5.89
CA ALA A 48 0.43 8.49 6.06
C ALA A 48 1.08 7.40 6.92
N ILE A 49 0.44 7.01 8.04
CA ILE A 49 0.91 5.93 8.91
C ILE A 49 0.94 4.60 8.14
N VAL A 50 -0.14 4.28 7.42
CA VAL A 50 -0.23 3.05 6.61
C VAL A 50 0.85 3.01 5.53
N LEU A 51 1.08 4.12 4.84
CA LEU A 51 2.10 4.24 3.79
C LEU A 51 3.52 4.08 4.34
N MET A 52 3.76 4.52 5.58
CA MET A 52 5.05 4.37 6.25
C MET A 52 5.33 2.91 6.66
N VAL A 53 4.30 2.17 7.08
CA VAL A 53 4.41 0.75 7.48
C VAL A 53 4.42 -0.20 6.27
N GLY A 54 3.73 0.15 5.18
CA GLY A 54 3.55 -0.72 4.00
C GLY A 54 4.85 -1.32 3.41
N PRO A 55 5.91 -0.52 3.16
CA PRO A 55 7.19 -1.04 2.67
C PRO A 55 7.85 -2.04 3.63
N VAL A 56 7.70 -1.83 4.94
CA VAL A 56 8.23 -2.72 5.98
C VAL A 56 7.47 -4.04 5.95
N SER A 57 6.15 -4.03 5.78
CA SER A 57 5.35 -5.28 5.63
C SER A 57 5.67 -6.07 4.36
N ALA A 58 6.14 -5.41 3.30
CA ALA A 58 6.51 -6.08 2.05
C ALA A 58 7.90 -6.74 2.09
N LEU A 59 8.77 -6.40 3.06
CA LEU A 59 10.09 -6.99 3.33
C LEU A 59 10.96 -7.30 2.08
N GLY A 60 10.82 -6.55 0.99
CA GLY A 60 11.55 -6.83 -0.27
C GLY A 60 11.16 -8.14 -0.98
N ILE A 61 10.09 -8.82 -0.54
CA ILE A 61 9.63 -10.11 -1.06
C ILE A 61 9.39 -10.08 -2.56
N ASN A 62 8.90 -8.95 -3.10
CA ASN A 62 8.70 -8.80 -4.53
C ASN A 62 10.00 -9.05 -5.32
N ALA A 63 11.13 -8.51 -4.85
CA ALA A 63 12.41 -8.70 -5.54
C ALA A 63 12.88 -10.16 -5.50
N ILE A 64 12.66 -10.84 -4.37
CA ILE A 64 12.98 -12.27 -4.21
C ILE A 64 12.13 -13.10 -5.18
N ILE A 65 10.81 -12.89 -5.19
CA ILE A 65 9.87 -13.59 -6.08
C ILE A 65 10.25 -13.41 -7.55
N THR A 66 10.56 -12.17 -7.95
CA THR A 66 10.89 -11.90 -9.36
C THR A 66 12.15 -12.65 -9.75
N ARG A 67 13.19 -12.64 -8.90
CA ARG A 67 14.44 -13.35 -9.13
C ARG A 67 14.22 -14.86 -9.23
N GLU A 68 13.50 -15.43 -8.28
CA GLU A 68 13.28 -16.87 -8.15
C GLU A 68 12.37 -17.42 -9.26
N LEU A 69 11.39 -16.64 -9.72
CA LEU A 69 10.57 -16.97 -10.90
C LEU A 69 11.38 -16.96 -12.20
N THR A 70 12.33 -16.02 -12.36
CA THR A 70 13.24 -16.03 -13.52
C THR A 70 14.26 -17.16 -13.48
N GLU A 71 14.75 -17.55 -12.29
CA GLU A 71 15.74 -18.63 -12.14
C GLU A 71 15.11 -20.04 -12.22
N GLN A 72 13.89 -20.21 -11.70
CA GLN A 72 13.20 -21.51 -11.61
C GLN A 72 11.72 -21.43 -12.01
N PRO A 73 11.40 -21.19 -13.30
CA PRO A 73 10.02 -21.04 -13.76
C PRO A 73 9.15 -22.30 -13.56
N GLU A 74 9.74 -23.49 -13.54
CA GLU A 74 9.01 -24.76 -13.29
C GLU A 74 8.39 -24.83 -11.88
N ARG A 75 8.91 -24.05 -10.92
CA ARG A 75 8.42 -24.00 -9.53
C ARG A 75 7.52 -22.80 -9.24
N GLU A 76 7.02 -22.12 -10.27
CA GLU A 76 6.17 -20.92 -10.15
C GLU A 76 5.05 -21.10 -9.12
N GLY A 77 4.33 -22.23 -9.13
CA GLY A 77 3.22 -22.47 -8.20
C GLY A 77 3.66 -22.48 -6.72
N ILE A 78 4.82 -23.06 -6.41
CA ILE A 78 5.35 -23.13 -5.04
C ILE A 78 5.90 -21.78 -4.58
N ILE A 79 6.57 -21.06 -5.49
CA ILE A 79 7.10 -19.71 -5.23
C ILE A 79 5.93 -18.74 -4.96
N MET A 80 4.89 -18.77 -5.80
CA MET A 80 3.67 -17.96 -5.62
C MET A 80 2.93 -18.29 -4.32
N ALA A 81 2.80 -19.57 -3.97
CA ALA A 81 2.17 -19.97 -2.71
C ALA A 81 2.96 -19.50 -1.48
N SER A 82 4.28 -19.68 -1.50
CA SER A 82 5.17 -19.27 -0.39
C SER A 82 5.19 -17.75 -0.24
N ALA A 83 5.24 -17.04 -1.36
CA ALA A 83 5.11 -15.60 -1.45
C ALA A 83 3.78 -15.09 -0.86
N ALA A 84 2.67 -15.72 -1.22
CA ALA A 84 1.35 -15.35 -0.71
C ALA A 84 1.26 -15.53 0.80
N LEU A 85 1.78 -16.65 1.34
CA LEU A 85 1.83 -16.90 2.77
C LEU A 85 2.69 -15.87 3.51
N LEU A 86 3.89 -15.59 2.98
CA LEU A 86 4.81 -14.64 3.59
C LEU A 86 4.29 -13.19 3.54
N ARG A 87 3.60 -12.82 2.45
CA ARG A 87 2.98 -11.50 2.32
C ARG A 87 1.78 -11.36 3.27
N SER A 88 1.01 -12.42 3.45
CA SER A 88 -0.12 -12.46 4.40
C SER A 88 0.35 -12.38 5.85
N SER A 89 1.44 -13.08 6.21
CA SER A 89 2.01 -13.00 7.55
C SER A 89 2.63 -11.62 7.83
N GLY A 90 3.32 -11.03 6.86
CA GLY A 90 3.84 -9.65 6.96
C GLY A 90 2.73 -8.59 7.13
N ALA A 91 1.59 -8.77 6.43
CA ALA A 91 0.42 -7.91 6.59
C ALA A 91 -0.22 -8.07 7.99
N LEU A 92 -0.39 -9.31 8.46
CA LEU A 92 -0.91 -9.58 9.80
C LEU A 92 -0.02 -8.98 10.90
N LEU A 93 1.30 -9.14 10.79
CA LEU A 93 2.25 -8.53 11.72
C LEU A 93 2.19 -7.00 11.68
N GLY A 94 2.05 -6.40 10.49
CA GLY A 94 1.88 -4.95 10.35
C GLY A 94 0.62 -4.44 11.04
N VAL A 95 -0.52 -5.13 10.87
CA VAL A 95 -1.77 -4.79 11.56
C VAL A 95 -1.62 -4.92 13.08
N ILE A 96 -1.01 -6.02 13.56
CA ILE A 96 -0.76 -6.22 15.00
C ILE A 96 0.15 -5.11 15.55
N ALA A 97 1.19 -4.70 14.81
CA ALA A 97 2.08 -3.63 15.23
C ALA A 97 1.36 -2.28 15.33
N VAL A 98 0.50 -1.95 14.36
CA VAL A 98 -0.29 -0.71 14.37
C VAL A 98 -1.31 -0.72 15.51
N VAL A 99 -2.04 -1.83 15.71
CA VAL A 99 -3.00 -1.98 16.81
C VAL A 99 -2.29 -1.96 18.17
N GLY A 100 -1.16 -2.64 18.28
CA GLY A 100 -0.32 -2.62 19.47
C GLY A 100 0.15 -1.21 19.79
N TRP A 101 0.69 -0.49 18.81
CA TRP A 101 1.06 0.91 18.98
C TRP A 101 -0.12 1.77 19.43
N ALA A 102 -1.29 1.62 18.81
CA ALA A 102 -2.50 2.34 19.20
C ALA A 102 -2.97 2.04 20.64
N MET A 103 -2.76 0.81 21.15
CA MET A 103 -3.08 0.47 22.55
C MET A 103 -2.08 1.04 23.56
N PHE A 104 -0.82 1.25 23.17
CA PHE A 104 0.20 1.87 24.03
C PHE A 104 0.17 3.40 24.03
N VAL A 105 -0.55 4.02 23.09
CA VAL A 105 -0.86 5.45 23.14
C VAL A 105 -1.82 5.67 24.32
N PRO A 106 -1.43 6.42 25.38
CA PRO A 106 -2.31 6.72 26.48
C PRO A 106 -3.56 7.47 25.98
N ASN A 107 -4.75 7.05 26.44
CA ASN A 107 -6.06 7.66 26.16
C ASN A 107 -6.20 9.15 26.58
N SER A 108 -5.11 9.85 26.89
CA SER A 108 -5.12 11.25 27.30
C SER A 108 -4.95 12.25 26.15
N LEU A 109 -4.99 11.81 24.89
CA LEU A 109 -4.88 12.69 23.72
C LEU A 109 -5.99 12.47 22.69
N THR A 110 -7.15 11.99 23.14
CA THR A 110 -8.40 12.14 22.39
C THR A 110 -8.89 13.59 22.57
N THR A 111 -8.61 14.38 21.53
CA THR A 111 -9.44 15.48 21.01
C THR A 111 -9.17 16.93 21.46
N ASP A 112 -8.64 17.23 22.66
CA ASP A 112 -8.56 18.65 23.10
C ASP A 112 -7.24 19.40 22.79
N GLU A 113 -6.06 18.75 22.76
CA GLU A 113 -4.78 19.47 22.54
C GLU A 113 -4.42 19.65 21.06
N LEU A 114 -4.98 18.83 20.14
CA LEU A 114 -4.66 18.93 18.71
C LEU A 114 -5.41 20.08 17.99
N VAL A 115 -6.56 20.52 18.52
CA VAL A 115 -7.30 21.68 18.00
C VAL A 115 -6.65 23.00 18.41
N VAL A 116 -5.96 23.05 19.56
CA VAL A 116 -5.27 24.26 20.06
C VAL A 116 -3.94 24.52 19.35
N LEU A 117 -3.31 23.49 18.77
CA LEU A 117 -2.03 23.66 18.05
C LEU A 117 -2.20 24.04 16.56
N ILE A 118 -3.41 23.86 16.01
CA ILE A 118 -3.77 24.20 14.62
C ILE A 118 -4.72 25.43 14.57
N GLY A 119 -5.23 25.88 15.71
CA GLY A 119 -5.93 27.16 15.88
C GLY A 119 -4.99 28.36 16.00
#